data_AF-A0A380WJF2-F1
#
_entry.id   AF-A0A380WJF2-F1
#
_cell.length_a   1.000
_cell.length_b   1.000
_cell.length_c   1.000
_cell.angle_alpha   90.00
_cell.angle_beta   90.00
_cell.angle_gamma   90.00
#
_symmetry.space_group_name_H-M   'P 1'
#
loop_
_entity.id
_entity.type
_entity.pdbx_description
1 polymer ?
#
loop_
_entity_poly.entity_id
_entity_poly.type
_entity_poly.pdbx_seq_one_letter_code
_entity_poly.pdbx_strand_id
1 'polypeptide(L)'
;MPSPQRPVTPAAPDAFDDWVVLTNRWDAAYRDYLAARDARTAAEAASGAPDPGLKRSEDEALVTLVEIKAEMDKVVAETRQRRRPLGGSIVVGTIEYGDAETPHRSDDDPDKK
;
A
#
# COMPACT_ATOMS: atom_id res chain seq x y z
N MET A 1 34.21 -25.64 25.35
CA MET A 1 33.14 -24.63 25.50
C MET A 1 32.16 -24.83 24.35
N PRO A 2 30.95 -25.38 24.57
CA PRO A 2 29.94 -25.44 23.52
C PRO A 2 29.34 -24.05 23.27
N SER A 3 29.26 -23.64 22.02
CA SER A 3 28.64 -22.37 21.62
C SER A 3 27.13 -22.42 21.87
N PRO A 4 26.51 -21.34 22.40
CA PRO A 4 25.07 -21.28 22.53
C PRO A 4 24.45 -21.22 21.12
N GLN A 5 23.68 -22.25 20.77
CA GLN A 5 22.85 -22.23 19.57
C GLN A 5 21.77 -21.16 19.78
N ARG A 6 21.79 -20.11 18.94
CA ARG A 6 20.67 -19.16 18.91
C ARG A 6 19.43 -19.91 18.42
N PRO A 7 18.26 -19.73 19.05
CA PRO A 7 17.01 -20.26 18.52
C PRO A 7 16.79 -19.69 17.13
N VAL A 8 16.56 -20.57 16.15
CA VAL A 8 16.15 -20.20 14.80
C VAL A 8 14.69 -19.78 14.89
N THR A 9 14.44 -18.49 15.14
CA THR A 9 13.10 -17.94 15.01
C THR A 9 12.70 -18.05 13.54
N PRO A 10 11.57 -18.69 13.18
CA PRO A 10 11.10 -18.69 11.81
C PRO A 10 10.96 -17.25 11.33
N ALA A 11 11.33 -16.99 10.07
CA ALA A 11 11.16 -15.66 9.47
C ALA A 11 9.69 -15.27 9.58
N ALA A 12 9.43 -14.07 10.12
CA ALA A 12 8.09 -13.52 10.12
C ALA A 12 7.61 -13.44 8.66
N PRO A 13 6.33 -13.77 8.36
CA PRO A 13 5.79 -13.64 7.02
C PRO A 13 6.05 -12.24 6.45
N ASP A 14 6.39 -12.18 5.16
CA ASP A 14 6.70 -10.93 4.49
C ASP A 14 5.41 -10.11 4.35
N ALA A 15 5.45 -8.87 4.83
CA ALA A 15 4.32 -7.95 4.73
C ALA A 15 3.90 -7.71 3.27
N PHE A 16 4.80 -7.91 2.31
CA PHE A 16 4.49 -7.87 0.89
C PHE A 16 3.63 -9.07 0.44
N ASP A 17 3.96 -10.29 0.88
CA ASP A 17 3.17 -11.48 0.55
C ASP A 17 1.76 -11.39 1.16
N ASP A 18 1.68 -10.96 2.43
CA ASP A 18 0.40 -10.71 3.10
C ASP A 18 -0.43 -9.65 2.35
N TRP A 19 0.21 -8.58 1.88
CA TRP A 19 -0.44 -7.54 1.08
C TRP A 19 -1.00 -8.08 -0.25
N VAL A 20 -0.23 -8.89 -0.98
CA VAL A 20 -0.68 -9.50 -2.25
C VAL A 20 -1.90 -10.40 -2.01
N VAL A 21 -1.87 -11.24 -0.97
CA VAL A 21 -3.01 -12.11 -0.61
C VAL A 21 -4.25 -11.28 -0.29
N LEU A 22 -4.11 -10.24 0.54
CA LEU A 22 -5.23 -9.37 0.89
C LEU A 22 -5.78 -8.60 -0.31
N THR A 23 -4.93 -8.15 -1.22
CA THR A 23 -5.36 -7.44 -2.43
C THR A 23 -6.20 -8.36 -3.33
N ASN A 24 -5.77 -9.62 -3.51
CA ASN A 24 -6.54 -10.60 -4.27
C ASN A 24 -7.89 -10.94 -3.61
N ARG A 25 -7.91 -11.06 -2.27
CA ARG A 25 -9.16 -11.27 -1.51
C ARG A 25 -10.10 -10.07 -1.62
N TRP A 26 -9.56 -8.86 -1.56
CA TRP A 26 -10.32 -7.63 -1.71
C TRP A 26 -10.95 -7.52 -3.10
N ASP A 27 -10.19 -7.82 -4.16
CA ASP A 27 -10.68 -7.84 -5.54
C ASP A 27 -11.83 -8.83 -5.73
N ALA A 28 -11.72 -10.02 -5.15
CA ALA A 28 -12.78 -11.03 -5.21
C ALA A 28 -14.04 -10.55 -4.47
N ALA A 29 -13.90 -10.11 -3.20
CA ALA A 29 -15.01 -9.60 -2.40
C ALA A 29 -15.68 -8.37 -3.03
N TYR A 30 -14.90 -7.51 -3.69
CA TYR A 30 -15.43 -6.35 -4.40
C TYR A 30 -16.32 -6.77 -5.58
N ARG A 31 -15.91 -7.78 -6.36
CA ARG A 31 -16.74 -8.33 -7.44
C ARG A 31 -18.02 -8.97 -6.90
N ASP A 32 -17.93 -9.70 -5.79
CA ASP A 32 -19.10 -10.31 -5.15
C ASP A 32 -20.10 -9.25 -4.67
N TYR A 33 -19.61 -8.16 -4.06
CA TYR A 33 -20.45 -7.02 -3.67
C TYR A 33 -21.13 -6.36 -4.88
N LEU A 34 -20.39 -6.12 -5.97
CA LEU A 34 -20.97 -5.56 -7.20
C LEU A 34 -22.04 -6.49 -7.79
N ALA A 35 -21.79 -7.80 -7.84
CA ALA A 35 -22.76 -8.77 -8.32
C ALA A 35 -24.03 -8.79 -7.46
N ALA A 36 -23.91 -8.74 -6.12
CA ALA A 36 -25.04 -8.69 -5.21
C ALA A 36 -25.86 -7.39 -5.38
N ARG A 37 -25.18 -6.25 -5.54
CA ARG A 37 -25.82 -4.95 -5.80
C ARG A 37 -26.56 -4.94 -7.12
N ASP A 38 -25.97 -5.47 -8.18
CA ASP A 38 -26.57 -5.52 -9.51
C ASP A 38 -27.77 -6.46 -9.51
N ALA A 39 -27.68 -7.62 -8.84
CA ALA A 39 -28.80 -8.53 -8.66
C ALA A 39 -29.98 -7.88 -7.92
N ARG A 40 -29.72 -7.16 -6.81
CA ARG A 40 -30.75 -6.40 -6.11
C ARG A 40 -31.39 -5.34 -7.02
N THR A 41 -30.57 -4.56 -7.71
CA THR A 41 -31.04 -3.49 -8.59
C THR A 41 -31.90 -4.03 -9.73
N ALA A 42 -31.49 -5.16 -10.33
CA ALA A 42 -32.24 -5.83 -11.38
C ALA A 42 -33.59 -6.38 -10.87
N ALA A 43 -33.60 -6.99 -9.68
CA ALA A 43 -34.82 -7.50 -9.07
C ALA A 43 -35.80 -6.38 -8.68
N GLU A 44 -35.30 -5.26 -8.15
CA GLU A 44 -36.09 -4.06 -7.86
C GLU A 44 -36.68 -3.47 -9.14
N ALA A 45 -35.89 -3.39 -10.23
CA ALA A 45 -36.37 -2.92 -11.53
C ALA A 45 -37.45 -3.84 -12.13
N ALA A 46 -37.34 -5.16 -11.93
CA ALA A 46 -38.29 -6.13 -12.47
C ALA A 46 -39.59 -6.24 -11.66
N SER A 47 -39.50 -6.17 -10.33
CA SER A 47 -40.64 -6.35 -9.43
C SER A 47 -41.31 -5.04 -9.00
N GLY A 48 -40.61 -3.91 -9.11
CA GLY A 48 -41.05 -2.61 -8.62
C GLY A 48 -41.03 -2.48 -7.09
N ALA A 49 -40.50 -3.48 -6.37
CA ALA A 49 -40.44 -3.50 -4.92
C ALA A 49 -39.05 -3.92 -4.41
N PRO A 50 -38.60 -3.39 -3.26
CA PRO A 50 -37.36 -3.83 -2.63
C PRO A 50 -37.45 -5.27 -2.14
N ASP A 51 -36.42 -6.07 -2.45
CA ASP A 51 -36.26 -7.43 -1.93
C ASP A 51 -35.35 -7.43 -0.69
N PRO A 52 -35.90 -7.69 0.52
CA PRO A 52 -35.11 -7.69 1.75
C PRO A 52 -34.07 -8.80 1.82
N GLY A 53 -34.26 -9.92 1.10
CA GLY A 53 -33.29 -10.99 1.01
C GLY A 53 -32.08 -10.59 0.18
N LEU A 54 -32.30 -9.96 -0.98
CA LEU A 54 -31.22 -9.43 -1.80
C LEU A 54 -30.50 -8.26 -1.13
N LYS A 55 -31.24 -7.42 -0.39
CA LYS A 55 -30.62 -6.36 0.42
C LYS A 55 -29.69 -6.93 1.49
N ARG A 56 -30.11 -7.97 2.20
CA ARG A 56 -29.26 -8.67 3.18
C ARG A 56 -28.01 -9.26 2.52
N SER A 57 -28.15 -9.89 1.35
CA SER A 57 -27.00 -10.44 0.62
C SER A 57 -26.00 -9.36 0.19
N GLU A 58 -26.47 -8.20 -0.27
CA GLU A 58 -25.61 -7.05 -0.55
C GLU A 58 -24.89 -6.57 0.72
N ASP A 59 -25.60 -6.48 1.84
CA ASP A 59 -25.03 -6.03 3.11
C ASP A 59 -23.99 -7.03 3.65
N GLU A 60 -24.19 -8.34 3.52
CA GLU A 60 -23.22 -9.38 3.90
C GLU A 60 -21.94 -9.30 3.05
N ALA A 61 -22.09 -9.08 1.74
CA ALA A 61 -20.94 -8.88 0.85
C ALA A 61 -20.18 -7.59 1.21
N LEU A 62 -20.90 -6.52 1.57
CA LEU A 62 -20.29 -5.27 2.01
C LEU A 62 -19.54 -5.43 3.34
N VAL A 63 -20.09 -6.17 4.31
CA VAL A 63 -19.41 -6.48 5.57
C VAL A 63 -18.10 -7.19 5.31
N THR A 64 -18.11 -8.21 4.45
CA THR A 64 -16.90 -8.95 4.07
C THR A 64 -15.83 -8.02 3.47
N LEU A 65 -16.24 -7.10 2.59
CA LEU A 65 -15.33 -6.12 1.99
C LEU A 65 -14.72 -5.17 3.03
N VAL A 66 -15.51 -4.74 4.01
CA VAL A 66 -15.06 -3.88 5.12
C VAL A 66 -14.08 -4.60 6.03
N GLU A 67 -14.32 -5.88 6.34
CA GLU A 67 -13.41 -6.71 7.15
C GLU A 67 -12.04 -6.86 6.47
N ILE A 68 -12.02 -7.17 5.17
CA ILE A 68 -10.77 -7.27 4.41
C ILE A 68 -10.04 -5.92 4.39
N LYS A 69 -10.77 -4.81 4.22
CA LYS A 69 -10.17 -3.47 4.29
C LYS A 69 -9.52 -3.21 5.65
N ALA A 70 -10.15 -3.62 6.75
CA ALA A 70 -9.59 -3.48 8.08
C ALA A 70 -8.29 -4.30 8.25
N GLU A 71 -8.23 -5.51 7.67
CA GLU A 71 -7.00 -6.32 7.62
C GLU A 71 -5.89 -5.61 6.83
N MET A 72 -6.22 -5.02 5.67
CA MET A 72 -5.27 -4.24 4.86
C MET A 72 -4.73 -3.02 5.63
N ASP A 73 -5.61 -2.27 6.30
CA ASP A 73 -5.24 -1.10 7.11
C ASP A 73 -4.28 -1.51 8.26
N LYS A 74 -4.49 -2.69 8.85
CA LYS A 74 -3.60 -3.25 9.86
C LYS A 74 -2.21 -3.55 9.30
N VAL A 75 -2.10 -4.21 8.14
CA VAL A 75 -0.80 -4.48 7.48
C VAL A 75 -0.06 -3.17 7.17
N VAL A 76 -0.77 -2.15 6.71
CA VAL A 76 -0.19 -0.81 6.47
C VAL A 76 0.32 -0.18 7.77
N ALA A 77 -0.49 -0.24 8.84
CA ALA A 77 -0.11 0.31 10.15
C ALA A 77 1.12 -0.39 10.73
N GLU A 78 1.16 -1.72 10.69
CA GLU A 78 2.30 -2.51 11.17
C GLU A 78 3.56 -2.23 10.35
N THR A 79 3.44 -2.16 9.02
CA THR A 79 4.55 -1.81 8.14
C THR A 79 5.08 -0.41 8.43
N ARG A 80 4.19 0.56 8.68
CA ARG A 80 4.57 1.93 9.07
C ARG A 80 5.28 1.98 10.42
N GLN A 81 4.85 1.19 11.40
CA GLN A 81 5.52 1.08 12.69
C GLN A 81 6.94 0.52 12.55
N ARG A 82 7.12 -0.54 11.76
CA ARG A 82 8.45 -1.12 11.45
C ARG A 82 9.35 -0.11 10.74
N ARG A 83 8.78 0.78 9.93
CA ARG A 83 9.49 1.85 9.20
C ARG A 83 9.64 3.16 9.97
N ARG A 84 9.16 3.29 11.23
CA ARG A 84 9.45 4.50 12.03
C ARG A 84 10.98 4.63 12.13
N PRO A 85 11.57 5.74 11.65
CA PRO A 85 13.02 5.90 11.75
C PRO A 85 13.37 5.93 13.24
N LEU A 86 14.27 5.03 13.65
CA LEU A 86 15.01 5.15 14.90
C LEU A 86 15.88 6.42 14.78
N GLY A 87 15.31 7.60 15.01
CA GLY A 87 16.05 8.86 15.19
C GLY A 87 17.14 9.18 14.16
N GLY A 88 16.98 8.78 12.89
CA GLY A 88 17.95 9.02 11.84
C GLY A 88 17.38 9.98 10.80
N SER A 89 17.87 11.22 10.81
CA SER A 89 17.64 12.20 9.75
C SER A 89 18.01 11.57 8.40
N ILE A 90 17.02 11.27 7.56
CA ILE A 90 17.29 11.01 6.15
C ILE A 90 17.42 12.39 5.50
N VAL A 91 18.65 12.87 5.40
CA VAL A 91 18.98 13.95 4.44
C VAL A 91 18.84 13.32 3.06
N VAL A 92 17.68 13.52 2.43
CA VAL A 92 17.53 13.30 0.99
C VAL A 92 18.39 14.38 0.33
N GLY A 93 19.58 13.98 -0.13
CA GLY A 93 20.46 14.86 -0.89
C GLY A 93 19.66 15.50 -2.03
N THR A 94 19.68 16.82 -2.08
CA THR A 94 19.24 17.58 -3.24
C THR A 94 19.93 17.01 -4.47
N ILE A 95 19.14 16.48 -5.40
CA ILE A 95 19.63 16.14 -6.73
C ILE A 95 19.90 17.49 -7.41
N GLU A 96 21.13 17.98 -7.29
CA GLU A 96 21.65 18.96 -8.23
C GLU A 96 21.81 18.24 -9.56
N TYR A 97 20.95 18.60 -10.51
CA TYR A 97 21.10 18.21 -11.90
C TYR A 97 22.32 18.97 -12.45
N GLY A 98 23.49 18.36 -12.31
CA GLY A 98 24.71 18.84 -12.94
C GLY A 98 24.61 18.65 -14.45
N ASP A 99 24.90 19.72 -15.19
CA ASP A 99 26.01 19.79 -16.16
C ASP A 99 25.61 20.59 -17.40
N ALA A 100 25.97 21.88 -17.39
CA ALA A 100 26.25 22.63 -18.59
C ALA A 100 27.61 23.30 -18.36
N GLU A 101 28.66 22.53 -18.63
CA GLU A 101 29.91 22.98 -19.25
C GLU A 101 30.45 24.35 -18.77
N THR A 102 31.43 24.31 -17.88
CA THR A 102 32.41 25.40 -17.81
C THR A 102 33.36 25.30 -19.01
N PRO A 103 33.77 26.44 -19.57
CA PRO A 103 35.20 26.71 -19.52
C PRO A 103 35.47 27.96 -18.71
N HIS A 104 36.25 27.76 -17.65
CA HIS A 104 37.12 28.76 -17.05
C HIS A 104 37.67 29.73 -18.11
N ARG A 105 37.33 31.01 -17.99
CA ARG A 105 38.18 32.09 -18.50
C ARG A 105 38.86 32.71 -17.28
N SER A 106 39.97 32.11 -16.88
CA SER A 106 40.97 32.76 -16.05
C SER A 106 42.07 33.22 -16.99
N ASP A 107 42.17 34.52 -17.20
CA ASP A 107 43.43 35.21 -17.47
C ASP A 107 43.17 36.71 -17.25
N ASP A 108 43.25 37.06 -15.96
CA ASP A 108 43.66 38.38 -15.50
C ASP A 108 45.18 38.29 -15.33
N ASP A 109 45.94 38.97 -16.20
CA ASP A 109 47.37 39.27 -16.04
C ASP A 109 47.73 40.43 -16.99
N PRO A 110 48.78 41.22 -16.74
CA PRO A 110 48.77 42.38 -15.87
C PRO A 110 49.22 43.65 -16.62
N ASP A 111 49.23 44.76 -15.89
CA ASP A 111 50.07 45.95 -16.08
C ASP A 111 51.12 45.90 -17.21
N LYS A 112 50.92 46.73 -18.24
CA LYS A 112 52.00 47.29 -19.07
C LYS A 112 51.71 48.76 -19.38
N LYS A 113 52.39 49.62 -18.62
CA LYS A 113 52.99 50.93 -18.96
C LYS A 113 52.25 51.89 -19.89
#